data_AF-A0ABD2XQT4-F1
#
_entry.id   AF-A0ABD2XQT4-F1
#
_cell.length_a   1.000
_cell.length_b   1.000
_cell.length_c   1.000
_cell.angle_alpha   90.00
_cell.angle_beta   90.00
_cell.angle_gamma   90.00
#
_symmetry.space_group_name_H-M   'P 1'
#
loop_
_entity.id
_entity.type
_entity.pdbx_description
1 polymer ?
#
loop_
_entity_poly.entity_id
_entity_poly.type
_entity_poly.pdbx_seq_one_letter_code
_entity_poly.pdbx_strand_id
1 'polypeptide(L)' 'MIEDAEHVFFHCPRFHEERERLQQVLQEEIEPENIVRLMFETADNWLVVASFAQSVVTRLRQEAQEV' A
#
# COMPACT_ATOMS: atom_id res chain seq x y z
N MET A 1 11.25 -1.69 13.98
CA MET A 1 9.99 -2.33 13.55
C MET A 1 10.21 -2.73 12.10
N ILE A 2 9.94 -3.98 11.72
CA ILE A 2 10.16 -4.43 10.34
C ILE A 2 8.93 -4.03 9.53
N GLU A 3 9.13 -3.34 8.42
CA GLU A 3 8.06 -2.94 7.50
C GLU A 3 7.79 -4.07 6.52
N ASP A 4 6.99 -5.04 6.96
CA ASP A 4 6.44 -6.08 6.11
C ASP A 4 5.12 -5.64 5.45
N ALA A 5 4.57 -6.51 4.61
CA ALA A 5 3.37 -6.19 3.83
C ALA A 5 2.16 -5.89 4.73
N GLU A 6 1.92 -6.71 5.75
CA GLU A 6 0.78 -6.51 6.67
C GLU A 6 0.90 -5.18 7.39
N HIS A 7 2.07 -4.90 7.98
CA HIS A 7 2.30 -3.65 8.67
C HIS A 7 2.14 -2.45 7.72
N VAL A 8 2.75 -2.47 6.53
CA VAL A 8 2.67 -1.36 5.57
C VAL A 8 1.25 -1.14 5.06
N PHE A 9 0.52 -2.19 4.71
CA PHE A 9 -0.80 -2.08 4.10
C PHE A 9 -1.91 -1.74 5.09
N PHE A 10 -1.75 -1.98 6.40
CA PHE A 10 -2.88 -1.82 7.33
C PHE A 10 -2.57 -0.98 8.57
N HIS A 11 -1.30 -0.81 8.95
CA HIS A 11 -0.98 -0.30 10.29
C HIS A 11 0.10 0.79 10.33
N CYS A 12 1.02 0.82 9.37
CA CYS A 12 2.23 1.62 9.46
C CYS A 12 1.91 3.12 9.41
N PRO A 13 2.17 3.90 10.47
CA PRO A 13 1.85 5.33 10.48
C PRO A 13 2.60 6.13 9.42
N ARG A 14 3.79 5.65 9.01
CA ARG A 14 4.66 6.32 8.02
C ARG A 14 4.07 6.38 6.61
N PHE A 15 3.16 5.46 6.30
CA PHE A 15 2.50 5.33 5.00
C PHE A 15 0.99 5.61 5.08
N HIS A 16 0.55 6.29 6.15
CA HIS A 16 -0.87 6.59 6.37
C HIS A 16 -1.46 7.42 5.23
N GLU A 17 -0.78 8.49 4.80
CA GLU A 17 -1.27 9.37 3.72
C GLU A 17 -1.33 8.66 2.35
N GLU A 18 -0.36 7.78 2.06
CA GLU A 18 -0.37 6.95 0.86
C GLU A 18 -1.51 5.92 0.90
N ARG A 19 -1.79 5.32 2.07
CA ARG A 19 -2.91 4.41 2.26
C ARG A 19 -4.27 5.10 2.17
N GLU A 20 -4.42 6.28 2.77
CA GLU A 20 -5.68 7.04 2.67
C GLU A 20 -5.99 7.37 1.21
N ARG A 21 -4.99 7.77 0.43
CA ARG A 21 -5.15 7.99 -1.02
C ARG A 21 -5.53 6.72 -1.75
N LEU A 22 -4.90 5.58 -1.43
CA LEU A 22 -5.27 4.28 -1.98
C LEU A 22 -6.74 3.95 -1.70
N GLN A 23 -7.18 4.09 -0.44
CA GLN A 23 -8.56 3.82 -0.01
C GLN A 23 -9.57 4.78 -0.68
N GLN A 24 -9.22 6.04 -0.87
CA GLN A 24 -10.07 7.00 -1.59
C GLN A 24 -10.28 6.60 -3.06
N VAL A 25 -9.24 6.10 -3.72
CA VAL A 25 -9.33 5.63 -5.11
C VAL A 25 -10.12 4.33 -5.21
N LEU A 26 -9.92 3.40 -4.28
CA LEU A 26 -10.66 2.14 -4.21
C LEU A 26 -12.12 2.32 -3.74
N GLN A 27 -12.46 3.48 -3.18
CA GLN A 27 -13.76 3.79 -2.58
C GLN A 27 -14.17 2.83 -1.46
N GLU A 28 -13.19 2.15 -0.85
CA GLU A 28 -13.37 1.19 0.23
C GLU A 28 -12.13 1.25 1.15
N GLU A 29 -12.35 1.04 2.45
CA GLU A 29 -11.24 0.81 3.38
C GLU A 29 -10.58 -0.53 3.07
N ILE A 30 -9.25 -0.58 3.11
CA ILE A 30 -8.50 -1.80 2.83
C ILE A 30 -8.29 -2.60 4.11
N GLU A 31 -8.62 -3.87 4.03
CA GLU A 31 -8.46 -4.88 5.08
C GLU A 31 -7.71 -6.09 4.49
N PRO A 32 -7.02 -6.88 5.32
CA PRO A 32 -6.38 -8.11 4.87
C PRO A 32 -7.32 -9.04 4.08
N GLU A 33 -8.60 -9.06 4.46
CA GLU A 33 -9.63 -9.93 3.89
C GLU A 33 -10.17 -9.44 2.54
N ASN A 34 -10.15 -8.11 2.28
CA ASN A 34 -10.77 -7.54 1.09
C ASN A 34 -9.76 -7.08 0.02
N ILE A 35 -8.48 -6.86 0.36
CA ILE A 35 -7.51 -6.23 -0.54
C ILE A 35 -7.34 -6.99 -1.85
N VAL A 36 -7.30 -8.32 -1.79
CA VAL A 36 -7.18 -9.15 -3.00
C VAL A 36 -8.42 -9.00 -3.88
N ARG A 37 -9.63 -9.04 -3.30
CA ARG A 37 -10.87 -8.82 -4.06
C ARG A 37 -10.82 -7.45 -4.75
N LEU A 38 -10.52 -6.38 -4.00
CA LEU A 38 -10.46 -5.02 -4.52
C LEU A 38 -9.46 -4.89 -5.68
N MET A 39 -8.28 -5.50 -5.56
CA MET A 39 -7.27 -5.53 -6.63
C MET A 39 -7.79 -6.17 -7.92
N PHE A 40 -8.63 -7.20 -7.83
CA PHE A 40 -9.10 -7.98 -8.99
C PHE A 40 -10.42 -7.48 -9.58
N GLU A 41 -11.07 -6.49 -8.99
CA GLU A 41 -12.32 -5.93 -9.53
C GLU A 41 -12.13 -5.20 -10.85
N THR A 42 -11.03 -4.47 -10.98
CA THR A 42 -10.69 -3.74 -12.21
C THR A 42 -9.17 -3.73 -12.43
N ALA A 43 -8.76 -3.56 -13.68
CA ALA A 43 -7.35 -3.37 -14.01
C ALA A 43 -6.78 -2.08 -13.36
N ASP A 44 -7.61 -1.05 -13.19
CA ASP A 44 -7.21 0.20 -12.56
C ASP A 44 -6.95 0.00 -11.06
N ASN A 45 -7.81 -0.73 -10.36
CA ASN A 45 -7.60 -1.06 -8.94
C ASN A 45 -6.28 -1.82 -8.75
N TRP A 46 -6.01 -2.82 -9.59
CA TRP A 46 -4.73 -3.52 -9.60
C TRP A 46 -3.55 -2.55 -9.75
N LEU A 47 -3.61 -1.64 -10.73
CA LEU A 47 -2.54 -0.68 -10.99
C LEU A 47 -2.30 0.28 -9.82
N VAL A 48 -3.37 0.74 -9.17
CA VAL A 48 -3.28 1.66 -8.03
C VAL A 48 -2.65 0.97 -6.83
N VAL A 49 -3.06 -0.26 -6.52
CA VAL A 49 -2.46 -1.05 -5.42
C VAL A 49 -0.99 -1.39 -5.73
N ALA A 50 -0.68 -1.77 -6.97
CA ALA A 50 0.70 -2.05 -7.39
C ALA A 50 1.59 -0.81 -7.30
N SER A 51 1.06 0.37 -7.66
CA SER A 51 1.77 1.65 -7.57
C SER A 51 2.05 2.05 -6.12
N PHE A 52 1.10 1.81 -5.22
CA PHE A 52 1.31 1.97 -3.77
C PHE A 52 2.44 1.05 -3.28
N ALA A 53 2.39 -0.25 -3.59
CA ALA A 53 3.45 -1.18 -3.18
C ALA A 53 4.83 -0.77 -3.73
N GLN A 54 4.88 -0.29 -4.98
CA GLN A 54 6.11 0.20 -5.60
C GLN A 54 6.66 1.43 -4.87
N SER A 55 5.80 2.39 -4.50
CA SER A 55 6.25 3.62 -3.82
C SER A 55 6.85 3.30 -2.44
N VAL A 56 6.21 2.41 -1.68
CA VAL A 56 6.72 1.91 -0.39
C VAL A 56 8.09 1.27 -0.59
N VAL A 57 8.20 0.26 -1.47
CA VAL A 57 9.46 -0.47 -1.66
C VAL A 57 10.58 0.46 -2.14
N THR A 58 10.27 1.42 -2.99
CA THR A 58 11.25 2.41 -3.46
C THR A 58 11.77 3.26 -2.31
N ARG A 59 10.87 3.79 -1.47
CA ARG A 59 11.24 4.62 -0.32
C ARG A 59 12.08 3.85 0.70
N LEU A 60 11.67 2.64 1.05
CA LEU A 60 12.43 1.81 2.01
C LEU A 60 13.83 1.46 1.50
N ARG A 61 13.99 1.24 0.19
CA ARG A 61 15.31 1.00 -0.42
C ARG A 61 16.19 2.24 -0.41
N GLN A 62 15.65 3.42 -0.66
CA GLN A 62 16.39 4.68 -0.61
C GLN A 62 16.92 4.94 0.80
N GLU A 63 16.06 4.81 1.80
CA GLU A 63 16.44 5.00 3.21
C GLU A 63 17.48 3.96 3.65
N ALA A 64 17.39 2.71 3.20
CA ALA A 64 18.39 1.68 3.50
C ALA A 64 19.77 1.93 2.84
N GLN A 65 19.85 2.77 1.81
CA GLN A 65 21.10 3.16 1.15
C GLN A 65 21.75 4.39 1.79
N GLU A 66 21.02 5.13 2.62
CA GLU A 66 21.50 6.33 3.32
C GLU A 66 22.08 6.03 4.72
N VAL A 67 22.09 4.76 5.13
CA VAL A 67 22.64 4.23 6.40
C VAL A 67 23.99 3.58 6.18
#